data_AF-A0A3B9KYS4-F1
#
_entry.id   AF-A0A3B9KYS4-F1
#
_cell.length_a   1.000
_cell.length_b   1.000
_cell.length_c   1.000
_cell.angle_alpha   90.00
_cell.angle_beta   90.00
_cell.angle_gamma   90.00
#
_symmetry.space_group_name_H-M   'P 1'
#
loop_
_entity.id
_entity.type
_entity.pdbx_description
1 polymer ?
#
loop_
_entity_poly.entity_id
_entity_poly.type
_entity_poly.pdbx_seq_one_letter_code
_entity_poly.pdbx_strand_id
1 'polypeptide(L)'
;MSISALALAALGLAANADQECDLSDGLALQPAAFQSETVACLQSAQGVEADPFMQTELSRLTDAMRTSQGADGLKSLQSLNEAARIHAYDMATRDYIAHSDPEGRGHLDRVRMLERTHLIG
;
A
#
# COMPACT_ATOMS: atom_id res chain seq x y z
N MET A 1 39.70 -6.28 -23.89
CA MET A 1 38.65 -7.27 -23.54
C MET A 1 37.37 -6.50 -23.37
N SER A 2 36.43 -6.64 -24.32
CA SER A 2 35.20 -5.84 -24.37
C SER A 2 34.12 -6.58 -23.61
N ILE A 3 33.73 -6.10 -22.43
CA ILE A 3 32.59 -6.66 -21.69
C ILE A 3 31.34 -6.05 -22.31
N SER A 4 30.58 -6.84 -23.08
CA SER A 4 29.34 -6.42 -23.71
C SER A 4 28.38 -5.82 -22.68
N ALA A 5 27.87 -4.61 -22.95
CA ALA A 5 26.87 -3.91 -22.12
C ALA A 5 25.57 -4.73 -21.90
N LEU A 6 25.29 -5.69 -22.79
CA LEU A 6 24.16 -6.63 -22.64
C LEU A 6 24.29 -7.57 -21.44
N ALA A 7 25.51 -7.89 -20.98
CA ALA A 7 25.70 -8.75 -19.81
C ALA A 7 25.38 -8.02 -18.48
N LEU A 8 25.54 -6.70 -18.45
CA LEU A 8 25.30 -5.90 -17.24
C LEU A 8 23.80 -5.62 -17.01
N ALA A 9 22.99 -5.63 -18.07
CA ALA A 9 21.53 -5.44 -17.96
C ALA A 9 20.83 -6.67 -17.37
N ALA A 10 21.31 -7.89 -17.64
CA ALA A 10 20.66 -9.12 -17.17
C ALA A 10 20.85 -9.37 -15.66
N LEU A 11 21.94 -8.86 -15.06
CA LEU A 11 22.22 -9.00 -13.63
C LEU A 11 21.37 -8.08 -12.73
N GLY A 12 20.75 -7.04 -13.30
CA GLY A 12 19.90 -6.10 -12.55
C GLY A 12 18.44 -6.53 -12.42
N LEU A 13 17.93 -7.38 -13.31
CA LEU A 13 16.50 -7.73 -13.34
C LEU A 13 16.10 -8.85 -12.38
N ALA A 14 17.05 -9.68 -11.91
CA ALA A 14 16.74 -10.82 -11.05
C ALA A 14 16.77 -10.51 -9.55
N ALA A 15 17.36 -9.40 -9.11
CA ALA A 15 17.60 -9.14 -7.69
C ALA A 15 16.34 -8.72 -6.89
N ASN A 16 15.26 -8.33 -7.56
CA ASN A 16 14.06 -7.79 -6.90
C ASN A 16 12.84 -8.73 -6.96
N ALA A 17 12.97 -9.90 -7.59
CA ALA A 17 11.83 -10.80 -7.81
C ALA A 17 11.40 -11.57 -6.53
N ASP A 18 12.30 -11.66 -5.54
CA ASP A 18 12.12 -12.47 -4.31
C ASP A 18 12.24 -11.64 -3.02
N GLN A 19 11.95 -10.34 -3.06
CA GLN A 19 11.81 -9.59 -1.81
C GLN A 19 10.38 -9.82 -1.28
N GLU A 20 10.27 -10.72 -0.32
CA GLU A 20 9.08 -10.89 0.51
C GLU A 20 8.74 -9.56 1.18
N CYS A 21 7.45 -9.23 1.31
CA CYS A 21 7.04 -8.05 2.05
C CYS A 21 7.18 -8.31 3.55
N ASP A 22 8.38 -8.09 4.09
CA ASP A 22 8.65 -8.12 5.53
C ASP A 22 8.36 -6.76 6.14
N LEU A 23 7.33 -6.69 6.99
CA LEU A 23 7.00 -5.51 7.79
C LEU A 23 7.25 -5.72 9.29
N SER A 24 8.08 -6.70 9.66
CA SER A 24 8.36 -7.00 11.08
C SER A 24 8.99 -5.82 11.83
N ASP A 25 9.69 -4.92 11.13
CA ASP A 25 10.24 -3.66 11.66
C ASP A 25 9.48 -2.40 11.18
N GLY A 26 8.34 -2.58 10.52
CA GLY A 26 7.50 -1.51 10.00
C GLY A 26 8.04 -0.85 8.73
N LEU A 27 7.31 0.14 8.21
CA LEU A 27 7.73 0.90 7.02
C LEU A 27 8.65 2.05 7.38
N ALA A 28 9.59 2.38 6.50
CA ALA A 28 10.56 3.46 6.69
C ALA A 28 9.89 4.81 7.02
N LEU A 29 10.53 5.57 7.91
CA LEU A 29 10.05 6.89 8.34
C LEU A 29 10.22 7.96 7.25
N GLN A 30 11.18 7.77 6.34
CA GLN A 30 11.46 8.74 5.28
C GLN A 30 10.45 8.61 4.15
N PRO A 31 9.79 9.70 3.71
CA PRO A 31 8.67 9.60 2.79
C PRO A 31 8.95 8.87 1.46
N ALA A 32 10.14 9.07 0.87
CA ALA A 32 10.51 8.41 -0.37
C ALA A 32 10.77 6.91 -0.18
N ALA A 33 11.38 6.53 0.95
CA ALA A 33 11.62 5.14 1.30
C ALA A 33 10.30 4.43 1.61
N PHE A 34 9.42 5.06 2.41
CA PHE A 34 8.07 4.58 2.68
C PHE A 34 7.31 4.25 1.40
N GLN A 35 7.32 5.18 0.44
CA GLN A 35 6.64 5.00 -0.84
C GLN A 35 7.23 3.83 -1.62
N SER A 36 8.56 3.75 -1.71
CA SER A 36 9.25 2.67 -2.43
C SER A 36 8.95 1.30 -1.83
N GLU A 37 9.06 1.16 -0.51
CA GLU A 37 8.78 -0.07 0.23
C GLU A 37 7.32 -0.48 0.11
N THR A 38 6.39 0.46 0.28
CA THR A 38 4.96 0.19 0.15
C THR A 38 4.61 -0.29 -1.26
N VAL A 39 5.13 0.37 -2.29
CA VAL A 39 4.88 -0.02 -3.69
C VAL A 39 5.46 -1.40 -3.98
N ALA A 40 6.67 -1.69 -3.50
CA ALA A 40 7.28 -3.02 -3.63
C ALA A 40 6.41 -4.09 -2.95
N CYS A 41 5.96 -3.84 -1.72
CA CYS A 41 5.06 -4.73 -0.97
C CYS A 41 3.72 -4.98 -1.66
N LEU A 42 3.13 -3.96 -2.28
CA LEU A 42 1.83 -4.08 -2.98
C LEU A 42 1.95 -4.79 -4.34
N GLN A 43 3.14 -4.80 -4.93
CA GLN A 43 3.42 -5.40 -6.24
C GLN A 43 4.08 -6.79 -6.15
N SER A 44 4.58 -7.18 -4.97
CA SER A 44 5.22 -8.48 -4.75
C SER A 44 4.23 -9.62 -4.86
N ALA A 45 4.67 -10.73 -5.48
CA ALA A 45 3.87 -11.96 -5.62
C ALA A 45 3.64 -12.67 -4.27
N GLN A 46 4.45 -12.37 -3.26
CA GLN A 46 4.30 -12.82 -1.86
C GLN A 46 4.01 -11.60 -0.96
N GLY A 47 3.44 -10.55 -1.53
CA GLY A 47 3.18 -9.29 -0.86
C GLY A 47 1.76 -9.17 -0.33
N VAL A 48 1.31 -7.92 -0.18
CA VAL A 48 -0.02 -7.61 0.34
C VAL A 48 -1.08 -7.97 -0.70
N GLU A 49 -1.79 -9.08 -0.51
CA GLU A 49 -2.86 -9.47 -1.43
C GLU A 49 -4.09 -8.55 -1.34
N ALA A 50 -4.71 -8.29 -2.50
CA ALA A 50 -6.03 -7.68 -2.55
C ALA A 50 -7.08 -8.79 -2.64
N ASP A 51 -8.18 -8.63 -1.91
CA ASP A 51 -9.43 -9.32 -2.22
C ASP A 51 -10.35 -8.35 -2.98
N PRO A 52 -10.33 -8.36 -4.33
CA PRO A 52 -11.12 -7.43 -5.12
C PRO A 52 -12.63 -7.67 -4.98
N PHE A 53 -13.06 -8.89 -4.66
CA PHE A 53 -14.47 -9.18 -4.42
C PHE A 53 -14.94 -8.50 -3.14
N MET A 54 -14.22 -8.71 -2.03
CA MET A 54 -14.58 -8.09 -0.74
C MET A 54 -14.46 -6.57 -0.79
N GLN A 55 -13.46 -6.02 -1.48
CA GLN A 55 -13.34 -4.56 -1.68
C GLN A 55 -14.54 -4.01 -2.46
N THR A 56 -14.93 -4.66 -3.56
CA THR A 56 -16.10 -4.25 -4.37
C THR A 56 -17.38 -4.31 -3.55
N GLU A 57 -17.58 -5.38 -2.79
CA GLU A 57 -18.80 -5.56 -2.00
C GLU A 57 -18.88 -4.56 -0.84
N LEU A 58 -17.76 -4.27 -0.18
CA LEU A 58 -17.69 -3.25 0.86
C LEU A 58 -18.03 -1.86 0.32
N SER A 59 -17.50 -1.47 -0.84
CA SER A 59 -17.85 -0.21 -1.49
C SER A 59 -19.33 -0.17 -1.87
N ARG A 60 -19.85 -1.25 -2.48
CA ARG A 60 -21.27 -1.34 -2.89
C ARG A 60 -22.22 -1.20 -1.70
N LEU A 61 -21.94 -1.89 -0.60
CA LEU A 61 -22.77 -1.83 0.62
C LEU A 61 -22.67 -0.46 1.30
N THR A 62 -21.49 0.15 1.30
CA THR A 62 -21.29 1.51 1.83
C THR A 62 -22.11 2.53 1.05
N ASP A 63 -22.05 2.49 -0.28
CA ASP A 63 -22.82 3.41 -1.13
C ASP A 63 -24.32 3.18 -1.02
N ALA A 64 -24.78 1.92 -0.93
CA ALA A 64 -26.18 1.61 -0.69
C ALA A 64 -26.69 2.23 0.62
N MET A 65 -25.90 2.14 1.70
CA MET A 65 -26.22 2.78 2.97
C MET A 65 -26.25 4.31 2.84
N ARG A 66 -25.26 4.91 2.18
CA ARG A 66 -25.21 6.37 1.95
C ARG A 66 -26.41 6.87 1.16
N THR A 67 -26.77 6.19 0.08
CA THR A 67 -27.94 6.53 -0.75
C THR A 67 -29.24 6.39 0.05
N SER A 68 -29.36 5.37 0.91
CA SER A 68 -30.53 5.24 1.80
C SER A 68 -30.71 6.42 2.76
N GLN A 69 -29.64 7.17 3.00
CA GLN A 69 -29.62 8.39 3.83
C GLN A 69 -29.60 9.69 2.99
N GLY A 70 -29.80 9.61 1.67
CA GLY A 70 -29.83 10.77 0.78
C GLY A 70 -28.45 11.36 0.44
N ALA A 71 -27.37 10.62 0.69
CA ALA A 71 -26.01 11.03 0.33
C ALA A 71 -25.53 10.33 -0.95
N ASP A 72 -24.72 11.05 -1.74
CA ASP A 72 -24.09 10.51 -2.95
C ASP A 72 -23.08 9.41 -2.61
N GLY A 73 -22.83 8.50 -3.57
CA GLY A 73 -21.78 7.49 -3.47
C GLY A 73 -20.37 8.09 -3.35
N LEU A 74 -19.42 7.30 -2.86
CA LEU A 74 -18.03 7.72 -2.70
C LEU A 74 -17.20 7.43 -3.96
N LYS A 75 -16.29 8.35 -4.28
CA LYS A 75 -15.26 8.08 -5.27
C LYS A 75 -14.15 7.25 -4.64
N SER A 76 -13.84 6.10 -5.24
CA SER A 76 -12.67 5.31 -4.85
C SER A 76 -11.39 6.00 -5.32
N LEU A 77 -10.44 6.18 -4.42
CA LEU A 77 -9.09 6.66 -4.72
C LEU A 77 -8.09 5.53 -4.47
N GLN A 78 -7.22 5.28 -5.45
CA GLN A 78 -6.23 4.22 -5.37
C GLN A 78 -5.33 4.38 -4.13
N SER A 79 -4.86 5.60 -3.85
CA SER A 79 -4.00 5.91 -2.71
C SER A 79 -4.63 5.58 -1.36
N LEU A 80 -5.95 5.77 -1.20
CA LEU A 80 -6.67 5.41 0.01
C LEU A 80 -6.74 3.88 0.18
N ASN A 81 -6.98 3.16 -0.92
CA ASN A 81 -7.02 1.69 -0.89
C ASN A 81 -5.64 1.10 -0.59
N GLU A 82 -4.57 1.67 -1.17
CA GLU A 82 -3.19 1.25 -0.94
C GLU A 82 -2.76 1.53 0.51
N ALA A 83 -3.05 2.72 1.04
CA ALA A 83 -2.76 3.07 2.43
C ALA A 83 -3.52 2.18 3.43
N ALA A 84 -4.76 1.81 3.12
CA ALA A 84 -5.56 0.90 3.95
C ALA A 84 -5.00 -0.53 3.91
N ARG A 85 -4.66 -1.04 2.73
CA ARG A 85 -4.10 -2.38 2.54
C ARG A 85 -2.76 -2.55 3.26
N ILE A 86 -1.83 -1.63 3.06
CA ILE A 86 -0.51 -1.74 3.69
C ILE A 86 -0.61 -1.66 5.21
N HIS A 87 -1.51 -0.82 5.75
CA HIS A 87 -1.75 -0.74 7.20
C HIS A 87 -2.42 -2.00 7.77
N ALA A 88 -3.35 -2.60 7.03
CA ALA A 88 -3.95 -3.86 7.43
C ALA A 88 -2.92 -5.01 7.47
N TYR A 89 -2.01 -5.04 6.49
CA TYR A 89 -0.92 -6.01 6.47
C TYR A 89 0.07 -5.77 7.61
N ASP A 90 0.44 -4.51 7.85
CA ASP A 90 1.30 -4.11 8.97
C ASP A 90 0.74 -4.54 10.34
N MET A 91 -0.55 -4.28 10.57
CA MET A 91 -1.29 -4.76 11.75
C MET A 91 -1.25 -6.28 11.92
N ALA A 92 -1.43 -7.02 10.82
CA ALA A 92 -1.39 -8.47 10.84
C ALA A 92 0.02 -9.03 11.10
N THR A 93 1.04 -8.41 10.49
CA THR A 93 2.45 -8.83 10.61
C THR A 93 3.01 -8.55 12.00
N ARG A 94 2.65 -7.41 12.61
CA ARG A 94 3.19 -6.96 13.91
C ARG A 94 2.23 -7.15 15.10
N ASP A 95 1.16 -7.93 14.92
CA ASP A 95 0.19 -8.31 15.96
C ASP A 95 -0.38 -7.12 16.75
N TYR A 96 -0.90 -6.11 16.04
CA TYR A 96 -1.56 -4.96 16.67
C TYR A 96 -2.81 -4.51 15.92
N ILE A 97 -3.72 -3.81 16.62
CA ILE A 97 -4.91 -3.20 16.01
C ILE A 97 -5.02 -1.76 16.51
N ALA A 98 -4.69 -0.80 15.66
CA ALA A 98 -4.74 0.63 15.99
C ALA A 98 -4.89 1.51 14.75
N HIS A 99 -5.33 2.76 14.95
CA HIS A 99 -5.36 3.75 13.87
C HIS A 99 -3.95 4.24 13.47
N SER A 100 -3.06 4.33 14.45
CA SER A 100 -1.65 4.66 14.27
C SER A 100 -0.80 3.40 14.27
N ASP A 101 0.26 3.40 13.48
CA ASP A 101 1.31 2.38 13.59
C ASP A 101 2.18 2.60 14.85
N PRO A 102 3.02 1.64 15.25
CA PRO A 102 4.01 1.78 16.32
C PRO A 102 4.97 2.98 16.15
N GLU A 103 5.16 3.48 14.93
CA GLU A 103 5.93 4.69 14.64
C GLU A 103 5.14 5.99 14.90
N GLY A 104 3.85 5.88 15.22
CA GLY A 104 2.95 6.98 15.55
C GLY A 104 2.22 7.60 14.36
N ARG A 105 2.39 7.09 13.13
CA ARG A 105 1.76 7.63 11.91
C ARG A 105 0.29 7.22 11.83
N GLY A 106 -0.59 8.21 11.70
CA GLY A 106 -2.02 8.00 11.50
C GLY A 106 -2.41 7.76 10.04
N HIS A 107 -3.71 7.60 9.78
CA HIS A 107 -4.23 7.35 8.43
C HIS A 107 -3.89 8.47 7.44
N LEU A 108 -3.92 9.73 7.85
CA LEU A 108 -3.56 10.85 6.97
C LEU A 108 -2.06 10.87 6.63
N ASP A 109 -1.21 10.50 7.58
CA ASP A 109 0.24 10.44 7.35
C ASP A 109 0.54 9.40 6.27
N ARG A 110 0.01 8.18 6.42
CA ARG A 110 0.19 7.09 5.44
C ARG A 110 -0.25 7.48 4.04
N VAL A 111 -1.43 8.09 3.90
CA VAL A 111 -1.93 8.54 2.60
C VAL A 111 -1.03 9.61 1.98
N ARG A 112 -0.57 10.59 2.77
CA ARG A 112 0.32 11.67 2.29
C ARG A 112 1.71 11.18 1.92
N MET A 113 2.15 10.07 2.49
CA MET A 113 3.40 9.41 2.08
C MET A 113 3.26 8.76 0.69
N LEU A 114 2.07 8.26 0.31
CA LEU A 114 1.82 7.60 -0.98
C LEU A 114 1.41 8.56 -2.10
N GLU A 115 0.54 9.52 -1.81
CA GLU A 115 -0.01 10.45 -2.79
C GLU A 115 0.06 11.90 -2.29
N ARG A 116 0.61 12.78 -3.14
CA ARG A 116 0.75 14.22 -2.86
C ARG A 116 0.06 15.11 -3.88
N THR A 117 -0.64 14.51 -4.84
CA THR A 117 -1.34 15.20 -5.92
C THR A 117 -2.75 15.65 -5.50
N HIS A 118 -3.36 14.95 -4.56
CA HIS A 118 -4.66 15.29 -3.98
C HIS A 118 -4.48 15.80 -2.55
N LEU A 119 -5.19 16.88 -2.20
CA LEU A 119 -5.31 17.32 -0.82
C LEU A 119 -6.29 16.39 -0.10
N ILE A 120 -5.77 15.59 0.82
CA ILE A 120 -6.55 14.67 1.65
C ILE A 120 -6.45 15.16 3.12
N GLY A 121 -7.59 15.48 3.71
CA GLY A 121 -7.73 16.10 5.03
C GLY A 121 -9.12 15.91 5.62
#